data_AF-A0A5N9CJY1-F1
#
_entry.id   AF-A0A5N9CJY1-F1
#
_cell.length_a   1.000
_cell.length_b   1.000
_cell.length_c   1.000
_cell.angle_alpha   90.00
_cell.angle_beta   90.00
_cell.angle_gamma   90.00
#
_symmetry.space_group_name_H-M   'P 1'
#
loop_
_entity.id
_entity.type
_entity.pdbx_description
1 polymer ?
#
loop_
_entity_poly.entity_id
_entity_poly.type
_entity_poly.pdbx_seq_one_letter_code
_entity_poly.pdbx_strand_id
1 'polypeptide(L)'
;MNSSDERKALVQRLSEKCTSTTFRISRLIKEGNYVGSNPPSCLVRNYIKVKRGYIDEAIEIMSSFIDNIPDDRTKPVLSESTTGRAGLLTLSIPYETFAAAEEGYARVRENSGTPMSKRLAEITEENMRVPTFILHSTIQPN
;
A
#
# COMPACT_ATOMS: atom_id res chain seq x y z
N MET A 1 43.13 6.57 26.13
CA MET A 1 41.66 6.68 26.29
C MET A 1 41.01 7.19 24.98
N ASN A 2 41.21 6.50 23.84
CA ASN A 2 40.73 6.96 22.52
C ASN A 2 39.65 6.06 21.86
N SER A 3 39.30 4.91 22.47
CA SER A 3 38.39 3.95 21.82
C SER A 3 36.93 4.42 21.74
N SER A 4 36.54 5.45 22.50
CA SER A 4 35.18 6.01 22.49
C SER A 4 34.89 6.79 21.21
N ASP A 5 35.78 7.69 20.80
CA ASP A 5 35.50 8.61 19.71
C ASP A 5 35.69 7.95 18.34
N GLU A 6 36.67 7.05 18.22
CA GLU A 6 36.82 6.18 17.06
C GLU A 6 35.59 5.28 16.86
N ARG A 7 35.03 4.76 17.96
CA ARG A 7 33.80 3.94 17.93
C ARG A 7 32.58 4.78 17.52
N LYS A 8 32.43 6.01 18.03
CA LYS A 8 31.35 6.91 17.60
C LYS A 8 31.46 7.26 16.11
N ALA A 9 32.66 7.59 15.64
CA ALA A 9 32.90 7.88 14.23
C ALA A 9 32.66 6.66 13.32
N LEU A 10 32.90 5.44 13.81
CA LEU A 10 32.59 4.21 13.07
C LEU A 10 31.08 3.96 13.00
N VAL A 11 30.35 4.13 14.09
CA VAL A 11 28.87 3.99 14.11
C VAL A 11 28.21 5.03 13.22
N GLN A 12 28.68 6.27 13.25
CA GLN A 12 28.22 7.35 12.37
C GLN A 12 28.42 6.97 10.89
N ARG A 13 29.63 6.54 10.51
CA ARG A 13 29.95 6.11 9.14
C ARG A 13 29.14 4.89 8.69
N LEU A 14 28.86 3.96 9.59
CA LEU A 14 27.99 2.82 9.29
C LEU A 14 26.54 3.29 9.10
N SER A 15 26.04 4.19 9.94
CA SER A 15 24.69 4.77 9.81
C SER A 15 24.52 5.52 8.48
N GLU A 16 25.53 6.26 8.04
CA GLU A 16 25.54 6.96 6.75
C GLU A 16 25.59 6.01 5.55
N LYS A 17 26.27 4.85 5.68
CA LYS A 17 26.45 3.87 4.61
C LYS A 17 25.40 2.77 4.57
N CYS A 18 24.72 2.51 5.68
CA CYS A 18 23.67 1.50 5.80
C CYS A 18 22.30 2.10 5.50
N THR A 19 22.16 2.81 4.39
CA THR A 19 20.85 3.11 3.80
C THR A 19 20.39 1.88 3.03
N SER A 20 19.57 1.04 3.66
CA SER A 20 18.92 -0.08 2.99
C SER A 20 17.66 0.42 2.28
N THR A 21 17.69 0.47 0.96
CA THR A 21 16.50 0.72 0.14
C THR A 21 15.96 -0.62 -0.35
N THR A 22 14.82 -1.03 0.19
CA THR A 22 14.11 -2.22 -0.30
C THR A 22 13.16 -1.80 -1.41
N PHE A 23 13.47 -2.17 -2.64
CA PHE A 23 12.57 -2.00 -3.78
C PHE A 23 11.63 -3.20 -3.86
N ARG A 24 10.34 -2.94 -4.02
CA ARG A 24 9.37 -3.96 -4.43
C ARG A 24 8.98 -3.68 -5.86
N ILE A 25 9.17 -4.67 -6.72
CA ILE A 25 8.62 -4.67 -8.07
C ILE A 25 7.20 -5.20 -7.96
N SER A 26 6.26 -4.47 -8.56
CA SER A 26 4.86 -4.85 -8.63
C SER A 26 4.37 -4.76 -10.07
N ARG A 27 3.51 -5.72 -10.44
CA ARG A 27 2.72 -5.67 -11.67
C ARG A 27 1.47 -4.84 -11.40
N LEU A 28 1.24 -3.83 -12.23
CA LEU A 28 0.00 -3.07 -12.20
C LEU A 28 -1.14 -3.98 -12.72
N ILE A 29 -2.21 -4.08 -11.93
CA ILE A 29 -3.42 -4.82 -12.30
C ILE A 29 -4.51 -3.84 -12.71
N LYS A 30 -4.65 -2.75 -11.95
CA LYS A 30 -5.66 -1.72 -12.21
C LYS A 30 -5.14 -0.33 -11.90
N GLU A 31 -5.35 0.58 -12.84
CA GLU A 31 -5.07 2.00 -12.65
C GLU A 31 -6.03 2.61 -11.64
N GLY A 32 -5.49 3.53 -10.83
CA GLY A 32 -6.28 4.34 -9.91
C GLY A 32 -6.64 5.68 -10.53
N ASN A 33 -7.60 6.36 -9.93
CA ASN A 33 -8.01 7.71 -10.29
C ASN A 33 -8.12 8.54 -9.02
N TYR A 34 -7.48 9.70 -8.95
CA TYR A 34 -7.55 10.58 -7.78
C TYR A 34 -8.47 11.75 -8.06
N VAL A 35 -9.46 11.96 -7.18
CA VAL A 35 -10.52 12.98 -7.35
C VAL A 35 -10.49 14.00 -6.19
N GLY A 36 -9.32 14.33 -5.66
CA GLY A 36 -9.16 15.36 -4.62
C GLY A 36 -8.94 16.75 -5.19
N SER A 37 -9.24 17.76 -4.38
CA SER A 37 -9.05 19.18 -4.71
C SER A 37 -7.61 19.64 -4.49
N ASN A 38 -6.88 18.96 -3.60
CA ASN A 38 -5.49 19.26 -3.25
C ASN A 38 -4.57 18.07 -3.55
N PRO A 39 -3.26 18.29 -3.69
CA PRO A 39 -2.30 17.20 -3.74
C PRO A 39 -2.43 16.29 -2.50
N PRO A 40 -2.39 14.95 -2.66
CA PRO A 40 -2.51 14.04 -1.54
C PRO A 40 -1.28 14.15 -0.63
N SER A 41 -1.50 14.21 0.68
CA SER A 41 -0.43 14.19 1.69
C SER A 41 -0.28 12.84 2.39
N CYS A 42 -1.28 11.96 2.24
CA CYS A 42 -1.33 10.64 2.84
C CYS A 42 -1.53 9.57 1.76
N LEU A 43 -0.79 8.49 1.87
CA LEU A 43 -0.96 7.29 1.05
C LEU A 43 -1.26 6.11 1.96
N VAL A 44 -2.45 5.53 1.82
CA VAL A 44 -2.82 4.30 2.49
C VAL A 44 -2.52 3.14 1.58
N ARG A 45 -1.76 2.17 2.08
CA ARG A 45 -1.55 0.88 1.43
C ARG A 45 -2.20 -0.23 2.23
N ASN A 46 -3.08 -0.99 1.60
CA ASN A 46 -3.56 -2.25 2.15
C ASN A 46 -2.79 -3.38 1.49
N TYR A 47 -2.05 -4.13 2.29
CA TYR A 47 -1.31 -5.31 1.87
C TYR A 47 -2.17 -6.53 2.16
N ILE A 48 -2.59 -7.22 1.12
CA ILE A 48 -3.53 -8.34 1.18
C ILE A 48 -2.79 -9.58 0.72
N LYS A 49 -2.43 -10.44 1.68
CA LYS A 49 -1.84 -11.74 1.39
C LYS A 49 -2.97 -12.73 1.11
N VAL A 50 -3.01 -13.25 -0.10
CA VAL A 50 -4.02 -14.19 -0.57
C VAL A 50 -3.54 -15.63 -0.35
N LYS A 51 -4.47 -16.52 -0.02
CA LYS A 51 -4.24 -17.97 0.06
C LYS A 51 -3.73 -18.51 -1.26
N ARG A 52 -2.85 -19.51 -1.20
CA ARG A 52 -2.31 -20.16 -2.40
C ARG A 52 -3.44 -20.71 -3.28
N GLY A 53 -3.40 -20.39 -4.57
CA GLY A 53 -4.38 -20.84 -5.57
C GLY A 53 -5.58 -19.90 -5.78
N TYR A 54 -5.70 -18.82 -5.01
CA TYR A 54 -6.85 -17.90 -5.08
C TYR A 54 -6.50 -16.50 -5.60
N ILE A 55 -5.30 -16.30 -6.16
CA ILE A 55 -4.82 -14.97 -6.55
C ILE A 55 -5.69 -14.33 -7.64
N ASP A 56 -6.07 -15.11 -8.66
CA ASP A 56 -6.89 -14.62 -9.77
C ASP A 56 -8.31 -14.28 -9.30
N GLU A 57 -8.89 -15.11 -8.43
CA GLU A 57 -10.20 -14.85 -7.82
C GLU A 57 -10.17 -13.57 -6.97
N ALA A 58 -9.13 -13.37 -6.16
CA ALA A 58 -8.97 -12.15 -5.37
C ALA A 58 -8.80 -10.91 -6.26
N ILE A 59 -8.05 -11.02 -7.36
CA ILE A 59 -7.90 -9.97 -8.36
C ILE A 59 -9.25 -9.62 -8.98
N GLU A 60 -10.05 -10.61 -9.37
CA GLU A 60 -11.37 -10.39 -9.96
C GLU A 60 -12.31 -9.68 -8.98
N ILE A 61 -12.40 -10.17 -7.75
CA ILE A 61 -13.25 -9.57 -6.70
C ILE A 61 -12.86 -8.11 -6.45
N MET A 62 -11.57 -7.83 -6.27
CA MET A 62 -11.11 -6.47 -6.01
C MET A 62 -11.22 -5.56 -7.24
N SER A 63 -10.97 -6.08 -8.43
CA SER A 63 -11.12 -5.30 -9.67
C SER A 63 -12.57 -4.91 -9.89
N SER A 64 -13.51 -5.82 -9.62
CA SER A 64 -14.95 -5.54 -9.67
C SER A 64 -15.37 -4.55 -8.60
N PHE A 65 -14.86 -4.68 -7.36
CA PHE A 65 -15.09 -3.67 -6.33
C PHE A 65 -14.62 -2.27 -6.78
N ILE A 66 -13.44 -2.17 -7.40
CA ILE A 66 -12.90 -0.90 -7.90
C ILE A 66 -13.74 -0.32 -9.05
N ASP A 67 -14.22 -1.15 -9.97
CA ASP A 67 -15.07 -0.70 -11.07
C ASP A 67 -16.39 -0.10 -10.59
N ASN A 68 -16.93 -0.65 -9.50
CA ASN A 68 -18.17 -0.20 -8.91
C ASN A 68 -18.01 1.07 -8.04
N ILE A 69 -16.80 1.60 -7.87
CA ILE A 69 -16.59 2.89 -7.22
C ILE A 69 -17.08 3.99 -8.18
N PRO A 70 -17.97 4.89 -7.73
CA PRO A 70 -18.40 6.05 -8.51
C PRO A 70 -17.23 6.91 -9.04
N ASP A 71 -17.37 7.49 -10.23
CA ASP A 71 -16.30 8.26 -10.89
C ASP A 71 -15.96 9.58 -10.17
N ASP A 72 -16.88 10.10 -9.35
CA ASP A 72 -16.66 11.27 -8.48
C ASP A 72 -15.82 10.92 -7.23
N ARG A 73 -15.31 9.69 -7.12
CA ARG A 73 -14.51 9.23 -5.99
C ARG A 73 -13.16 8.70 -6.43
N THR A 74 -12.19 8.85 -5.52
CA THR A 74 -10.86 8.28 -5.69
C THR A 74 -10.94 6.76 -5.82
N LYS A 75 -10.51 6.23 -6.97
CA LYS A 75 -10.33 4.80 -7.24
C LYS A 75 -8.91 4.39 -6.87
N PRO A 76 -8.73 3.31 -6.10
CA PRO A 76 -7.41 2.89 -5.66
C PRO A 76 -6.64 2.22 -6.80
N VAL A 77 -5.31 2.28 -6.76
CA VAL A 77 -4.44 1.46 -7.61
C VAL A 77 -4.42 0.05 -7.04
N LEU A 78 -4.63 -0.97 -7.87
CA LEU A 78 -4.43 -2.37 -7.52
C LEU A 78 -3.16 -2.90 -8.21
N SER A 79 -2.26 -3.47 -7.42
CA SER A 79 -1.05 -4.10 -7.92
C SER A 79 -0.77 -5.44 -7.25
N GLU A 80 -0.07 -6.30 -7.96
CA GLU A 80 0.45 -7.58 -7.46
C GLU A 80 1.95 -7.47 -7.25
N SER A 81 2.45 -7.84 -6.08
CA SER A 81 3.89 -7.91 -5.82
C SER A 81 4.50 -9.07 -6.61
N THR A 82 5.41 -8.78 -7.53
CA THR A 82 6.17 -9.80 -8.27
C THR A 82 7.50 -10.16 -7.60
N THR A 83 7.81 -9.50 -6.50
CA THR A 83 9.00 -9.73 -5.67
C THR A 83 8.61 -9.94 -4.20
N GLY A 84 9.42 -10.68 -3.45
CA GLY A 84 9.15 -10.98 -2.05
C GLY A 84 8.09 -12.07 -1.87
N ARG A 85 7.02 -11.77 -1.12
CA ARG A 85 5.96 -12.76 -0.81
C ARG A 85 5.04 -12.93 -2.00
N ALA A 86 4.95 -14.15 -2.54
CA ALA A 86 4.00 -14.50 -3.60
C ALA A 86 2.55 -14.28 -3.14
N GLY A 87 1.63 -13.97 -4.07
CA GLY A 87 0.20 -13.78 -3.76
C GLY A 87 -0.08 -12.56 -2.86
N LEU A 88 0.77 -11.54 -2.94
CA LEU A 88 0.60 -10.29 -2.21
C LEU A 88 0.00 -9.23 -3.14
N LEU A 89 -1.24 -8.84 -2.87
CA LEU A 89 -1.92 -7.74 -3.55
C LEU A 89 -1.78 -6.47 -2.71
N THR A 90 -1.66 -5.32 -3.38
CA THR A 90 -1.57 -4.01 -2.75
C THR A 90 -2.64 -3.10 -3.33
N LEU A 91 -3.50 -2.58 -2.45
CA LEU A 91 -4.38 -1.45 -2.77
C LEU A 91 -3.73 -0.16 -2.28
N SER A 92 -3.44 0.76 -3.18
CA SER A 92 -2.85 2.07 -2.85
C SER A 92 -3.88 3.17 -3.06
N ILE A 93 -4.18 3.93 -2.00
CA ILE A 93 -5.23 4.94 -1.98
C ILE A 93 -4.66 6.28 -1.48
N PRO A 94 -4.56 7.30 -2.35
CA PRO A 94 -4.15 8.63 -1.95
C PRO A 94 -5.28 9.39 -1.26
N TYR A 95 -4.95 10.11 -0.19
CA TYR A 95 -5.84 10.97 0.58
C TYR A 95 -5.19 12.33 0.87
N GLU A 96 -5.99 13.38 0.94
CA GLU A 96 -5.52 14.72 1.33
C GLU A 96 -5.04 14.76 2.78
N THR A 97 -5.66 13.97 3.67
CA THR A 97 -5.35 13.95 5.11
C THR A 97 -5.54 12.55 5.70
N PHE A 98 -5.00 12.33 6.91
CA PHE A 98 -5.27 11.10 7.68
C PHE A 98 -6.74 11.01 8.12
N ALA A 99 -7.40 12.13 8.38
CA ALA A 99 -8.82 12.13 8.72
C ALA A 99 -9.66 11.60 7.56
N ALA A 100 -9.40 12.08 6.32
CA ALA A 100 -10.04 11.56 5.12
C ALA A 100 -9.75 10.07 4.89
N ALA A 101 -8.55 9.61 5.25
CA ALA A 101 -8.19 8.19 5.18
C ALA A 101 -9.01 7.32 6.16
N GLU A 102 -9.31 7.82 7.36
CA GLU A 102 -10.17 7.12 8.34
C GLU A 102 -11.64 7.11 7.92
N GLU A 103 -12.14 8.21 7.34
CA GLU A 103 -13.49 8.23 6.74
C GLU A 103 -13.60 7.21 5.60
N GLY A 104 -12.59 7.12 4.75
CA GLY A 104 -12.51 6.09 3.70
C GLY A 104 -12.56 4.68 4.27
N TYR A 105 -11.86 4.42 5.37
CA TYR A 105 -11.90 3.13 6.05
C TYR A 105 -13.29 2.79 6.59
N ALA A 106 -13.98 3.75 7.22
CA ALA A 106 -15.34 3.54 7.72
C ALA A 106 -16.31 3.11 6.60
N ARG A 107 -16.25 3.79 5.44
CA ARG A 107 -17.07 3.45 4.26
C ARG A 107 -16.79 2.04 3.72
N VAL A 108 -15.52 1.64 3.65
CA VAL A 108 -15.17 0.27 3.22
C VAL A 108 -15.69 -0.76 4.22
N ARG A 109 -15.64 -0.45 5.52
CA ARG A 109 -16.12 -1.33 6.58
C ARG A 109 -17.64 -1.54 6.53
N GLU A 110 -18.41 -0.52 6.15
CA GLU A 110 -19.87 -0.66 5.94
C GLU A 110 -20.20 -1.71 4.87
N ASN A 111 -19.34 -1.88 3.87
CA ASN A 111 -19.50 -2.87 2.80
C ASN A 111 -18.98 -4.28 3.15
N SER A 112 -18.39 -4.47 4.33
CA SER A 112 -17.78 -5.75 4.75
C SER A 112 -18.79 -6.91 4.84
N GLY A 113 -20.08 -6.62 4.90
CA GLY A 113 -21.15 -7.63 4.98
C GLY A 113 -21.53 -8.28 3.64
N THR A 114 -21.07 -7.75 2.50
CA THR A 114 -21.46 -8.25 1.18
C THR A 114 -20.90 -9.66 0.92
N PRO A 115 -21.57 -10.48 0.07
CA PRO A 115 -21.04 -11.81 -0.29
C PRO A 115 -19.62 -11.76 -0.86
N MET A 116 -19.31 -10.78 -1.70
CA MET A 116 -17.97 -10.60 -2.28
C MET A 116 -16.92 -10.25 -1.21
N SER A 117 -17.24 -9.35 -0.28
CA SER A 117 -16.32 -9.01 0.82
C SER A 117 -16.07 -10.19 1.76
N LYS A 118 -17.10 -10.99 2.05
CA LYS A 118 -16.96 -12.24 2.81
C LYS A 118 -16.08 -13.23 2.07
N ARG A 119 -16.31 -13.42 0.76
CA ARG A 119 -15.50 -14.31 -0.06
C ARG A 119 -14.04 -13.89 -0.10
N LEU A 120 -13.77 -12.60 -0.29
CA LEU A 120 -12.42 -12.06 -0.24
C LEU A 120 -11.76 -12.32 1.13
N ALA A 121 -12.49 -12.16 2.23
CA ALA A 121 -11.98 -12.45 3.57
C ALA A 121 -11.66 -13.95 3.75
N GLU A 122 -12.48 -14.85 3.24
CA GLU A 122 -12.23 -16.31 3.29
C GLU A 122 -10.95 -16.72 2.57
N ILE A 123 -10.62 -16.06 1.44
CA ILE A 123 -9.42 -16.36 0.64
C ILE A 123 -8.20 -15.51 1.03
N THR A 124 -8.33 -14.65 2.05
CA THR A 124 -7.23 -13.83 2.58
C THR A 124 -6.58 -14.52 3.77
N GLU A 125 -5.24 -14.53 3.82
CA GLU A 125 -4.44 -15.00 4.97
C GLU A 125 -4.11 -13.86 5.92
N GLU A 126 -3.72 -12.71 5.38
CA GLU A 126 -3.29 -11.54 6.14
C GLU A 126 -3.76 -10.27 5.42
N ASN A 127 -4.26 -9.29 6.16
CA ASN A 127 -4.56 -7.96 5.64
C ASN A 127 -3.99 -6.91 6.59
N MET A 128 -3.12 -6.05 6.07
CA MET A 128 -2.50 -4.97 6.83
C MET A 128 -2.72 -3.62 6.14
N ARG A 129 -3.38 -2.70 6.84
CA ARG A 129 -3.54 -1.30 6.42
C ARG A 129 -2.40 -0.46 7.00
N VAL A 130 -1.64 0.19 6.12
CA VAL A 130 -0.49 1.03 6.48
C VAL A 130 -0.68 2.42 5.87
N PRO A 131 -1.10 3.41 6.67
CA PRO A 131 -1.10 4.81 6.25
C PRO A 131 0.32 5.38 6.33
N THR A 132 0.72 6.15 5.32
CA THR A 132 2.06 6.75 5.24
C THR A 132 1.96 8.21 4.78
N PHE A 133 2.86 9.06 5.27
CA PHE A 133 3.02 10.40 4.72
C PHE A 133 3.65 10.33 3.33
N ILE A 134 3.12 11.11 2.40
CA ILE A 134 3.76 11.34 1.10
C ILE A 134 4.80 12.42 1.31
N LEU A 135 6.06 12.02 1.45
CA LEU A 135 7.17 12.95 1.39
C LEU A 135 7.47 13.19 -0.09
N HIS A 136 7.34 14.43 -0.56
CA HIS A 136 7.80 14.81 -1.88
C HIS A 136 9.33 14.78 -1.91
N SER A 137 9.91 13.61 -2.13
CA SER A 137 11.29 13.48 -2.59
C SER A 137 11.27 12.96 -4.02
N THR A 138 11.64 13.83 -4.96
CA THR A 138 12.08 13.38 -6.28
C THR A 138 13.33 12.54 -6.09
N ILE A 139 13.15 11.22 -6.02
CA ILE A 139 14.27 10.29 -6.22
C ILE A 139 14.61 10.41 -7.71
N GLN A 140 15.61 11.23 -8.02
CA GLN A 140 16.20 11.23 -9.36
C GLN A 140 16.96 9.90 -9.51
N PRO A 141 16.61 9.07 -10.51
CA PRO A 141 17.46 7.93 -10.84
C PRO A 141 18.81 8.48 -11.32
N ASN A 142 19.90 8.02 -10.71
CA ASN A 142 21.26 8.24 -11.19
C ASN A 142 21.48 7.54 -12.53
#